data_AF-A0AAN6V9B9-F1
#
_entry.id   AF-A0AAN6V9B9-F1
#
_cell.length_a   1.000
_cell.length_b   1.000
_cell.length_c   1.000
_cell.angle_alpha   90.00
_cell.angle_beta   90.00
_cell.angle_gamma   90.00
#
_symmetry.space_group_name_H-M   'P 1'
#
loop_
_entity.id
_entity.type
_entity.pdbx_description
1 polymer ?
#
loop_
_entity_poly.entity_id
_entity_poly.type
_entity_poly.pdbx_seq_one_letter_code
_entity_poly.pdbx_strand_id
1 'polypeptide(L)'
;MDFLQRLARFLDRPLFPWKKLIIGFSVGQYLFEGLLGYRQYKILQKTKPPKVLEHEVSQEVFDKSQAYGRAKAKFTGFNGLYGQIQNLAFYHFDVLPKLWSWTGDLLVRWAPARFTGEISHSIVFILSFIVIQQVLSLPSSIYSTFVLEEKFGFNKQTPKLFVTDIIKTNILTFALVPPILAGFLSIVKKTGNQFFYYLWMFGAFLQVFMITIYPIVILPMFNKLSPLDEGKLKTDVEDLAKKLKFPLHELYVIDGSKRSAHSNAYFFGLPWKKHIVIYDTLIEKSESDEVVAVLAHELGHWSLGHTTKLFGISQAHFFYIFSLFSVFVHNNSLYADFGFTNQHPIIIGFLLFSDILGPLDNVIKLLMNILSRRFEFQADAFAKNLGYNDELARSLIKLQIQNLSTMDADPIFASYHFSHPILSERLKALEWQPTQKVEVKGGEKAEGEDVATATGRDELLRLTTATMSRVSLRSPLLQALRRPTSQLAPRCGFTLATPKATRTISHLPTLRPSLPSSSSTANIFRNPNQTLLHPTTTTTTPSTLGPAAADAPTLDLLPRTSITSHPALAGLASQIRCGPRPTMSGASRLIQKRRHGFLNRQRSRGGQKMLVRRRMKGRKKLGH
;
A
#
# COMPACT_ATOMS: atom_id res chain seq x y z
N MET A 1 5.19 -36.96 -7.18
CA MET A 1 6.66 -36.86 -7.12
C MET A 1 7.31 -36.96 -8.50
N ASP A 2 7.25 -38.11 -9.19
CA ASP A 2 7.94 -38.34 -10.47
C ASP A 2 7.82 -37.19 -11.50
N PHE A 3 6.61 -36.66 -11.75
CA PHE A 3 6.42 -35.49 -12.63
C PHE A 3 7.33 -34.29 -12.29
N LEU A 4 7.43 -33.91 -11.00
CA LEU A 4 8.29 -32.80 -10.56
C LEU A 4 9.78 -33.13 -10.76
N GLN A 5 10.18 -34.39 -10.58
CA GLN A 5 11.56 -34.85 -10.81
C GLN A 5 11.91 -34.96 -12.31
N ARG A 6 10.94 -35.22 -13.17
CA ARG A 6 11.09 -35.13 -14.64
C ARG A 6 11.20 -33.67 -15.07
N LEU A 7 10.33 -32.80 -14.54
CA LEU A 7 10.34 -31.36 -14.81
C LEU A 7 11.66 -30.71 -14.36
N ALA A 8 12.15 -31.03 -13.15
CA ALA A 8 13.42 -30.52 -12.64
C ALA A 8 14.60 -30.88 -13.56
N ARG A 9 14.70 -32.15 -13.99
CA ARG A 9 15.74 -32.60 -14.93
C ARG A 9 15.61 -32.02 -16.34
N PHE A 10 14.39 -31.71 -16.80
CA PHE A 10 14.18 -31.06 -18.10
C PHE A 10 14.58 -29.57 -18.07
N LEU A 11 14.33 -28.90 -16.95
CA LEU A 11 14.64 -27.49 -16.75
C LEU A 11 16.12 -27.27 -16.39
N ASP A 12 16.73 -28.14 -15.59
CA ASP A 12 18.16 -28.07 -15.22
C ASP A 12 19.08 -28.63 -16.32
N ARG A 13 18.98 -28.07 -17.52
CA ARG A 13 19.87 -28.36 -18.65
C ARG A 13 20.94 -27.26 -18.77
N PRO A 14 22.19 -27.59 -19.12
CA PRO A 14 23.24 -26.59 -19.30
C PRO A 14 22.82 -25.57 -20.37
N LEU A 15 23.17 -24.29 -20.14
CA LEU A 15 22.87 -23.17 -21.02
C LEU A 15 21.36 -22.91 -21.25
N PHE A 16 20.46 -23.34 -20.35
CA PHE A 16 19.08 -22.85 -20.34
C PHE A 16 19.10 -21.32 -20.12
N PRO A 17 18.46 -20.50 -21.00
CA PRO A 17 18.59 -19.05 -20.99
C PRO A 17 17.64 -18.36 -19.99
N TRP A 18 17.75 -18.70 -18.71
CA TRP A 18 16.87 -18.26 -17.61
C TRP A 18 16.75 -16.74 -17.51
N LYS A 19 17.89 -16.03 -17.49
CA LYS A 19 17.96 -14.56 -17.43
C LYS A 19 17.25 -13.91 -18.60
N LYS A 20 17.37 -14.46 -19.82
CA LYS A 20 16.65 -13.95 -21.01
C LYS A 20 15.15 -14.22 -20.92
N LEU A 21 14.74 -15.38 -20.38
CA LEU A 21 13.34 -15.75 -20.20
C LEU A 21 12.65 -14.86 -19.14
N ILE A 22 13.29 -14.64 -17.98
CA ILE A 22 12.78 -13.78 -16.91
C ILE A 22 12.69 -12.32 -17.38
N ILE A 23 13.72 -11.79 -18.05
CA ILE A 23 13.70 -10.45 -18.65
C ILE A 23 12.58 -10.35 -19.71
N GLY A 24 12.42 -11.37 -20.56
CA GLY A 24 11.36 -11.42 -21.57
C GLY A 24 9.95 -11.41 -20.97
N PHE A 25 9.73 -12.17 -19.90
CA PHE A 25 8.47 -12.18 -19.15
C PHE A 25 8.19 -10.83 -18.47
N SER A 26 9.19 -10.25 -17.80
CA SER A 26 9.10 -8.93 -17.17
C SER A 26 8.74 -7.82 -18.17
N VAL A 27 9.45 -7.75 -19.30
CA VAL A 27 9.17 -6.78 -20.37
C VAL A 27 7.80 -7.03 -21.01
N GLY A 28 7.44 -8.30 -21.26
CA GLY A 28 6.12 -8.66 -21.79
C GLY A 28 4.96 -8.24 -20.88
N GLN A 29 5.09 -8.48 -19.58
CA GLN A 29 4.13 -8.01 -18.56
C GLN A 29 4.06 -6.48 -18.52
N TYR A 30 5.19 -5.79 -18.51
CA TYR A 30 5.24 -4.32 -18.50
C TYR A 30 4.54 -3.71 -19.73
N LEU A 31 4.76 -4.27 -20.92
CA LEU A 31 4.10 -3.84 -22.15
C LEU A 31 2.58 -4.15 -22.12
N PHE A 32 2.18 -5.28 -21.54
CA PHE A 32 0.77 -5.65 -21.38
C PHE A 32 0.03 -4.71 -20.41
N GLU A 33 0.56 -4.48 -19.20
CA GLU A 33 -0.04 -3.53 -18.25
C GLU A 33 0.01 -2.08 -18.79
N GLY A 34 1.06 -1.71 -19.53
CA GLY A 34 1.14 -0.44 -20.25
C GLY A 34 0.04 -0.27 -21.31
N LEU A 35 -0.27 -1.32 -22.07
CA LEU A 35 -1.37 -1.33 -23.03
C LEU A 35 -2.74 -1.17 -22.33
N LEU A 36 -2.98 -1.91 -21.23
CA LEU A 36 -4.21 -1.77 -20.45
C LEU A 36 -4.34 -0.36 -19.86
N GLY A 37 -3.28 0.17 -19.24
CA GLY A 37 -3.24 1.53 -18.71
C GLY A 37 -3.49 2.60 -19.78
N TYR A 38 -3.01 2.40 -21.00
CA TYR A 38 -3.30 3.27 -22.14
C TYR A 38 -4.76 3.20 -22.60
N ARG A 39 -5.37 2.01 -22.64
CA ARG A 39 -6.82 1.85 -22.91
C ARG A 39 -7.66 2.63 -21.90
N GLN A 40 -7.36 2.46 -20.61
CA GLN A 40 -8.03 3.19 -19.53
C GLN A 40 -7.80 4.70 -19.64
N TYR A 41 -6.58 5.14 -19.95
CA TYR A 41 -6.27 6.56 -20.13
C TYR A 41 -7.05 7.22 -21.29
N LYS A 42 -7.53 6.47 -22.28
CA LYS A 42 -8.48 6.99 -23.29
C LYS A 42 -9.88 7.20 -22.72
N ILE A 43 -10.39 6.29 -21.90
CA ILE A 43 -11.69 6.45 -21.24
C ILE A 43 -11.65 7.60 -20.24
N LEU A 44 -10.50 7.81 -19.58
CA LEU A 44 -10.26 8.96 -18.72
C LEU A 44 -10.15 10.32 -19.47
N GLN A 45 -10.37 10.35 -20.78
CA GLN A 45 -10.50 11.59 -21.59
C GLN A 45 -11.95 11.91 -21.96
N LYS A 46 -12.93 11.06 -21.61
CA LYS A 46 -14.35 11.37 -21.80
C LYS A 46 -14.73 12.61 -20.98
N THR A 47 -15.54 13.48 -21.58
CA THR A 47 -15.96 14.78 -21.00
C THR A 47 -17.34 14.75 -20.34
N LYS A 48 -18.06 13.62 -20.40
CA LYS A 48 -19.38 13.44 -19.77
C LYS A 48 -19.40 12.20 -18.87
N PRO A 49 -20.16 12.22 -17.75
CA PRO A 49 -20.40 11.03 -16.94
C PRO A 49 -21.11 9.92 -17.72
N PRO A 50 -21.01 8.64 -17.28
CA PRO A 50 -21.88 7.57 -17.76
C PRO A 50 -23.35 7.90 -17.43
N LYS A 51 -24.29 7.51 -18.32
CA LYS A 51 -25.74 7.77 -18.15
C LYS A 51 -26.29 7.36 -16.77
N VAL A 52 -25.79 6.26 -16.20
CA VAL A 52 -26.17 5.74 -14.87
C VAL A 52 -25.82 6.71 -13.73
N LEU A 53 -24.85 7.60 -13.94
CA LEU A 53 -24.35 8.57 -12.95
C LEU A 53 -24.62 10.02 -13.36
N GLU A 54 -25.23 10.28 -14.52
CA GLU A 54 -25.46 11.62 -15.09
C GLU A 54 -26.43 12.46 -14.25
N HIS A 55 -27.32 11.81 -13.50
CA HIS A 55 -28.21 12.46 -12.52
C HIS A 55 -27.59 12.61 -11.13
N GLU A 56 -26.56 11.83 -10.78
CA GLU A 56 -26.00 11.71 -9.43
C GLU A 56 -24.71 12.50 -9.23
N VAL A 57 -23.88 12.60 -10.27
CA VAL A 57 -22.53 13.19 -10.20
C VAL A 57 -22.51 14.51 -10.98
N SER A 58 -22.22 15.62 -10.28
CA SER A 58 -22.09 16.92 -10.94
C SER A 58 -20.90 16.93 -11.91
N GLN A 59 -21.01 17.70 -12.99
CA GLN A 59 -19.95 17.83 -14.01
C GLN A 59 -18.60 18.26 -13.38
N GLU A 60 -18.62 19.15 -12.38
CA GLU A 60 -17.40 19.58 -11.67
C GLU A 60 -16.74 18.43 -10.89
N VAL A 61 -17.52 17.58 -10.23
CA VAL A 61 -17.01 16.38 -9.54
C VAL A 61 -16.47 15.36 -10.55
N PHE A 62 -17.18 15.16 -11.66
CA PHE A 62 -16.73 14.29 -12.75
C PHE A 62 -15.39 14.78 -13.33
N ASP A 63 -15.26 16.07 -13.66
CA ASP A 63 -14.02 16.62 -14.21
C ASP A 63 -12.85 16.58 -13.21
N LYS A 64 -13.11 16.72 -11.91
CA LYS A 64 -12.12 16.51 -10.83
C LYS A 64 -11.68 15.04 -10.73
N SER A 65 -12.63 14.09 -10.75
CA SER A 65 -12.35 12.65 -10.80
C SER A 65 -11.52 12.28 -12.02
N GLN A 66 -11.90 12.77 -13.20
CA GLN A 66 -11.16 12.52 -14.43
C GLN A 66 -9.76 13.16 -14.41
N ALA A 67 -9.61 14.36 -13.84
CA ALA A 67 -8.29 14.98 -13.64
C ALA A 67 -7.39 14.18 -12.67
N TYR A 68 -7.97 13.61 -11.61
CA TYR A 68 -7.28 12.75 -10.64
C TYR A 68 -6.88 11.41 -11.26
N GLY A 69 -7.81 10.71 -11.91
CA GLY A 69 -7.56 9.46 -12.64
C GLY A 69 -6.48 9.61 -13.71
N ARG A 70 -6.54 10.68 -14.53
CA ARG A 70 -5.47 11.00 -15.50
C ARG A 70 -4.12 11.29 -14.84
N ALA A 71 -4.09 11.91 -13.66
CA ALA A 71 -2.86 12.19 -12.94
C ALA A 71 -2.25 10.92 -12.33
N LYS A 72 -3.09 10.04 -11.73
CA LYS A 72 -2.70 8.70 -11.28
C LYS A 72 -2.16 7.85 -12.42
N ALA A 73 -2.89 7.73 -13.53
CA ALA A 73 -2.46 6.94 -14.69
C ALA A 73 -1.10 7.39 -15.26
N LYS A 74 -0.85 8.71 -15.36
CA LYS A 74 0.46 9.26 -15.76
C LYS A 74 1.57 8.93 -14.76
N PHE A 75 1.31 9.07 -13.46
CA PHE A 75 2.27 8.72 -12.42
C PHE A 75 2.60 7.22 -12.43
N THR A 76 1.60 6.35 -12.53
CA THR A 76 1.80 4.90 -12.60
C THR A 76 2.56 4.49 -13.86
N GLY A 77 2.27 5.08 -15.02
CA GLY A 77 3.04 4.82 -16.25
C GLY A 77 4.52 5.22 -16.13
N PHE A 78 4.80 6.41 -15.58
CA PHE A 78 6.17 6.85 -15.32
C PHE A 78 6.89 5.97 -14.28
N ASN A 79 6.20 5.61 -13.19
CA ASN A 79 6.77 4.74 -12.16
C ASN A 79 7.03 3.32 -12.68
N GLY A 80 6.13 2.77 -13.50
CA GLY A 80 6.32 1.49 -14.16
C GLY A 80 7.58 1.51 -15.04
N LEU A 81 7.77 2.56 -15.84
CA LEU A 81 9.00 2.72 -16.63
C LEU A 81 10.25 2.81 -15.75
N TYR A 82 10.22 3.60 -14.68
CA TYR A 82 11.33 3.72 -13.73
C TYR A 82 11.67 2.37 -13.06
N GLY A 83 10.66 1.64 -12.58
CA GLY A 83 10.82 0.29 -12.01
C GLY A 83 11.33 -0.73 -13.03
N GLN A 84 10.86 -0.66 -14.28
CA GLN A 84 11.33 -1.55 -15.35
C GLN A 84 12.80 -1.27 -15.72
N ILE A 85 13.21 0.00 -15.78
CA ILE A 85 14.63 0.37 -15.97
C ILE A 85 15.48 -0.15 -14.81
N GLN A 86 15.00 -0.06 -13.57
CA GLN A 86 15.68 -0.63 -12.40
C GLN A 86 15.79 -2.16 -12.46
N ASN A 87 14.72 -2.86 -12.83
CA ASN A 87 14.70 -4.32 -12.98
C ASN A 87 15.68 -4.78 -14.08
N LEU A 88 15.64 -4.15 -15.25
CA LEU A 88 16.57 -4.45 -16.36
C LEU A 88 18.02 -4.18 -15.96
N ALA A 89 18.30 -3.07 -15.26
CA ALA A 89 19.63 -2.77 -14.74
C ALA A 89 20.08 -3.79 -13.67
N PHE A 90 19.17 -4.25 -12.80
CA PHE A 90 19.46 -5.21 -11.74
C PHE A 90 19.97 -6.55 -12.29
N TYR A 91 19.33 -7.08 -13.34
CA TYR A 91 19.77 -8.31 -14.01
C TYR A 91 20.94 -8.08 -14.98
N HIS A 92 20.97 -6.96 -15.72
CA HIS A 92 22.03 -6.70 -16.70
C HIS A 92 23.40 -6.42 -16.06
N PHE A 93 23.42 -5.75 -14.90
CA PHE A 93 24.65 -5.50 -14.16
C PHE A 93 24.96 -6.57 -13.10
N ASP A 94 24.26 -7.71 -13.09
CA ASP A 94 24.44 -8.79 -12.11
C ASP A 94 24.50 -8.27 -10.66
N VAL A 95 23.52 -7.44 -10.28
CA VAL A 95 23.47 -6.81 -8.96
C VAL A 95 23.24 -7.86 -7.87
N LEU A 96 22.53 -8.94 -8.17
CA LEU A 96 22.19 -10.01 -7.21
C LEU A 96 23.43 -10.70 -6.61
N PRO A 97 24.38 -11.29 -7.38
CA PRO A 97 25.61 -11.87 -6.82
C PRO A 97 26.55 -10.82 -6.21
N LYS A 98 26.59 -9.60 -6.74
CA LYS A 98 27.40 -8.49 -6.18
C LYS A 98 26.90 -8.08 -4.79
N LEU A 99 25.59 -7.95 -4.62
CA LEU A 99 24.96 -7.64 -3.34
C LEU A 99 25.14 -8.79 -2.34
N TRP A 100 25.03 -10.04 -2.80
CA TRP A 100 25.31 -11.22 -1.98
C TRP A 100 26.76 -11.24 -1.48
N SER A 101 27.74 -11.00 -2.34
CA SER A 101 29.14 -10.92 -1.93
C SER A 101 29.38 -9.77 -0.93
N TRP A 102 28.82 -8.59 -1.18
CA TRP A 102 28.96 -7.44 -0.29
C TRP A 102 28.34 -7.65 1.10
N THR A 103 27.19 -8.32 1.22
CA THR A 103 26.62 -8.67 2.53
C THR A 103 27.35 -9.80 3.23
N GLY A 104 28.05 -10.67 2.50
CA GLY A 104 28.94 -11.68 3.07
C GLY A 104 30.16 -11.03 3.72
N ASP A 105 30.81 -10.13 2.98
CA ASP A 105 31.88 -9.25 3.50
C ASP A 105 31.43 -8.46 4.74
N LEU A 106 30.23 -7.88 4.71
CA LEU A 106 29.67 -7.13 5.83
C LEU A 106 29.46 -8.02 7.06
N LEU A 107 28.92 -9.24 6.86
CA LEU A 107 28.72 -10.21 7.92
C LEU A 107 30.04 -10.63 8.57
N VAL A 108 31.04 -11.03 7.77
CA VAL A 108 32.35 -11.49 8.26
C VAL A 108 33.12 -10.40 9.00
N ARG A 109 32.98 -9.13 8.59
CA ARG A 109 33.67 -7.99 9.23
C ARG A 109 33.06 -7.53 10.55
N TRP A 110 31.74 -7.70 10.75
CA TRP A 110 31.02 -7.08 11.87
C TRP A 110 30.23 -8.05 12.76
N ALA A 111 29.95 -9.27 12.33
CA ALA A 111 29.22 -10.25 13.12
C ALA A 111 30.17 -11.20 13.88
N PRO A 112 29.91 -11.51 15.17
CA PRO A 112 30.65 -12.56 15.89
C PRO A 112 30.63 -13.91 15.15
N ALA A 113 31.74 -14.66 15.23
CA ALA A 113 31.97 -15.89 14.45
C ALA A 113 30.81 -16.91 14.47
N ARG A 114 30.04 -16.99 15.56
CA ARG A 114 28.82 -17.83 15.69
C ARG A 114 27.67 -17.49 14.72
N PHE A 115 27.76 -16.37 14.00
CA PHE A 115 26.76 -15.88 13.05
C PHE A 115 27.27 -15.82 11.60
N THR A 116 28.30 -16.59 11.25
CA THR A 116 28.90 -16.60 9.89
C THR A 116 28.23 -17.56 8.90
N GLY A 117 27.20 -18.30 9.32
CA GLY A 117 26.50 -19.27 8.46
C GLY A 117 25.51 -18.64 7.45
N GLU A 118 25.18 -19.40 6.40
CA GLU A 118 24.29 -18.99 5.29
C GLU A 118 22.95 -18.40 5.74
N ILE A 119 22.37 -18.85 6.85
CA ILE A 119 21.12 -18.30 7.38
C ILE A 119 21.31 -16.84 7.82
N SER A 120 22.38 -16.54 8.56
CA SER A 120 22.72 -15.19 8.98
C SER A 120 23.10 -14.29 7.80
N HIS A 121 23.83 -14.84 6.81
CA HIS A 121 24.13 -14.14 5.56
C HIS A 121 22.85 -13.83 4.78
N SER A 122 21.94 -14.79 4.64
CA SER A 122 20.62 -14.61 4.00
C SER A 122 19.77 -13.53 4.69
N ILE A 123 19.83 -13.45 6.02
CA ILE A 123 19.15 -12.40 6.79
C ILE A 123 19.77 -11.02 6.50
N VAL A 124 21.10 -10.87 6.60
CA VAL A 124 21.76 -9.58 6.30
C VAL A 124 21.56 -9.17 4.84
N PHE A 125 21.57 -10.13 3.91
CA PHE A 125 21.23 -9.95 2.51
C PHE A 125 19.80 -9.42 2.32
N ILE A 126 18.78 -10.09 2.85
CA ILE A 126 17.37 -9.67 2.71
C ILE A 126 17.10 -8.33 3.38
N LEU A 127 17.63 -8.08 4.59
CA LEU A 127 17.46 -6.78 5.25
C LEU A 127 18.12 -5.65 4.45
N SER A 128 19.32 -5.88 3.90
CA SER A 128 20.00 -4.90 3.05
C SER A 128 19.24 -4.65 1.73
N PHE A 129 18.75 -5.71 1.10
CA PHE A 129 17.93 -5.63 -0.12
C PHE A 129 16.65 -4.82 0.13
N ILE A 130 15.92 -5.09 1.22
CA ILE A 130 14.74 -4.32 1.61
C ILE A 130 15.07 -2.83 1.78
N VAL A 131 16.17 -2.48 2.46
CA VAL A 131 16.59 -1.08 2.63
C VAL A 131 16.94 -0.43 1.29
N ILE A 132 17.65 -1.13 0.40
CA ILE A 132 18.00 -0.62 -0.94
C ILE A 132 16.72 -0.38 -1.77
N GLN A 133 15.81 -1.35 -1.84
CA GLN A 133 14.54 -1.21 -2.56
C GLN A 133 13.65 -0.10 -1.97
N GLN A 134 13.69 0.09 -0.65
CA GLN A 134 13.01 1.22 0.02
C GLN A 134 13.63 2.58 -0.37
N VAL A 135 14.96 2.69 -0.44
CA VAL A 135 15.66 3.91 -0.90
C VAL A 135 15.43 4.17 -2.39
N LEU A 136 15.28 3.14 -3.21
CA LEU A 136 15.02 3.26 -4.66
C LEU A 136 13.56 3.65 -4.99
N SER A 137 12.59 3.16 -4.20
CA SER A 137 11.16 3.52 -4.29
C SER A 137 10.81 4.84 -3.56
N LEU A 138 11.78 5.42 -2.86
CA LEU A 138 11.70 6.67 -2.10
C LEU A 138 11.16 7.87 -2.91
N PRO A 139 11.70 8.21 -4.10
CA PRO A 139 11.30 9.45 -4.78
C PRO A 139 9.86 9.37 -5.30
N SER A 140 9.48 8.18 -5.78
CA SER A 140 8.11 7.79 -6.15
C SER A 140 7.13 8.04 -5.00
N SER A 141 7.51 7.70 -3.77
CA SER A 141 6.69 7.99 -2.61
C SER A 141 6.43 9.47 -2.40
N ILE A 142 7.50 10.27 -2.40
CA ILE A 142 7.40 11.68 -2.03
C ILE A 142 6.50 12.39 -3.05
N TYR A 143 6.65 12.04 -4.34
CA TYR A 143 5.79 12.53 -5.39
C TYR A 143 4.33 12.07 -5.21
N SER A 144 4.09 10.79 -4.94
CA SER A 144 2.73 10.28 -4.71
C SER A 144 2.04 11.01 -3.54
N THR A 145 2.64 11.00 -2.35
CA THR A 145 2.02 11.56 -1.14
C THR A 145 1.94 13.10 -1.15
N PHE A 146 3.04 13.79 -1.48
CA PHE A 146 3.16 15.25 -1.29
C PHE A 146 3.01 16.08 -2.57
N VAL A 147 2.79 15.46 -3.74
CA VAL A 147 2.55 16.17 -5.00
C VAL A 147 1.26 15.69 -5.67
N LEU A 148 1.04 14.38 -5.79
CA LEU A 148 -0.17 13.83 -6.40
C LEU A 148 -1.37 13.92 -5.45
N GLU A 149 -1.33 13.25 -4.29
CA GLU A 149 -2.46 13.22 -3.36
C GLU A 149 -2.68 14.58 -2.64
N GLU A 150 -1.62 15.38 -2.45
CA GLU A 150 -1.72 16.76 -1.96
C GLU A 150 -2.48 17.67 -2.96
N LYS A 151 -2.22 17.55 -4.26
CA LYS A 151 -2.85 18.37 -5.31
C LYS A 151 -4.37 18.22 -5.37
N PHE A 152 -4.89 17.04 -5.02
CA PHE A 152 -6.33 16.76 -4.96
C PHE A 152 -6.90 16.83 -3.54
N GLY A 153 -6.09 17.29 -2.56
CA GLY A 153 -6.52 17.50 -1.18
C GLY A 153 -6.70 16.21 -0.37
N PHE A 154 -6.29 15.05 -0.87
CA PHE A 154 -6.40 13.77 -0.17
C PHE A 154 -5.37 13.60 0.94
N ASN A 155 -4.14 14.07 0.73
CA ASN A 155 -3.09 13.96 1.74
C ASN A 155 -3.46 14.71 3.03
N LYS A 156 -3.20 14.06 4.17
CA LYS A 156 -3.24 14.65 5.52
C LYS A 156 -1.97 14.37 6.33
N GLN A 157 -1.05 13.56 5.79
CA GLN A 157 0.20 13.23 6.47
C GLN A 157 1.14 14.42 6.49
N THR A 158 1.69 14.71 7.67
CA THR A 158 2.84 15.62 7.79
C THR A 158 4.14 14.87 7.45
N PRO A 159 5.18 15.54 6.92
CA PRO A 159 6.49 14.91 6.71
C PRO A 159 7.11 14.32 7.99
N LYS A 160 6.71 14.78 9.18
CA LYS A 160 7.10 14.15 10.46
C LYS A 160 6.40 12.82 10.67
N LEU A 161 5.07 12.77 10.50
CA LEU A 161 4.28 11.55 10.66
C LEU A 161 4.81 10.47 9.71
N PHE A 162 4.81 10.80 8.41
CA PHE A 162 5.39 10.03 7.32
C PHE A 162 6.75 9.43 7.73
N VAL A 163 7.78 10.26 8.00
CA VAL A 163 9.12 9.80 8.44
C VAL A 163 9.11 8.93 9.71
N THR A 164 8.20 9.18 10.65
CA THR A 164 8.06 8.35 11.87
C THR A 164 7.54 6.96 11.54
N ASP A 165 6.59 6.85 10.61
CA ASP A 165 5.95 5.58 10.29
C ASP A 165 6.92 4.61 9.59
N ILE A 166 7.82 5.06 8.70
CA ILE A 166 8.83 4.15 8.12
C ILE A 166 9.84 3.68 9.17
N ILE A 167 10.21 4.53 10.12
CA ILE A 167 11.09 4.11 11.22
C ILE A 167 10.39 3.00 12.03
N LYS A 168 9.09 3.12 12.32
CA LYS A 168 8.28 2.06 12.94
C LYS A 168 8.19 0.81 12.06
N THR A 169 7.90 0.94 10.77
CA THR A 169 7.83 -0.17 9.82
C THR A 169 9.16 -0.90 9.73
N ASN A 170 10.29 -0.21 9.59
CA ASN A 170 11.61 -0.83 9.51
C ASN A 170 12.00 -1.53 10.82
N ILE A 171 11.68 -0.94 11.98
CA ILE A 171 11.88 -1.62 13.29
C ILE A 171 11.05 -2.91 13.34
N LEU A 172 9.79 -2.87 12.90
CA LEU A 172 8.90 -4.05 12.85
C LEU A 172 9.41 -5.10 11.84
N THR A 173 9.84 -4.70 10.65
CA THR A 173 10.46 -5.57 9.64
C THR A 173 11.74 -6.22 10.18
N PHE A 174 12.61 -5.47 10.85
CA PHE A 174 13.85 -5.99 11.42
C PHE A 174 13.62 -6.85 12.66
N ALA A 175 12.47 -6.72 13.36
CA ALA A 175 12.06 -7.61 14.43
C ALA A 175 11.44 -8.92 13.90
N LEU A 176 10.58 -8.86 12.88
CA LEU A 176 9.79 -10.00 12.40
C LEU A 176 10.49 -10.81 11.29
N VAL A 177 11.13 -10.17 10.31
CA VAL A 177 11.69 -10.89 9.15
C VAL A 177 12.84 -11.84 9.54
N PRO A 178 13.81 -11.47 10.40
CA PRO A 178 14.89 -12.38 10.77
C PRO A 178 14.46 -13.72 11.39
N PRO A 179 13.58 -13.80 12.42
CA PRO A 179 13.14 -15.09 12.95
C PRO A 179 12.26 -15.88 11.95
N ILE A 180 11.43 -15.21 11.16
CA ILE A 180 10.61 -15.87 10.12
C ILE A 180 11.51 -16.51 9.05
N LEU A 181 12.49 -15.76 8.54
CA LEU A 181 13.45 -16.21 7.53
C LEU A 181 14.40 -17.27 8.08
N ALA A 182 14.84 -17.16 9.35
CA ALA A 182 15.60 -18.20 10.03
C ALA A 182 14.80 -19.51 10.14
N GLY A 183 13.50 -19.44 10.47
CA GLY A 183 12.59 -20.58 10.49
C GLY A 183 12.45 -21.22 9.11
N PHE A 184 12.09 -20.44 8.09
CA PHE A 184 11.98 -20.87 6.69
C PHE A 184 13.24 -21.61 6.21
N LEU A 185 14.42 -20.97 6.31
CA LEU A 185 15.69 -21.56 5.85
C LEU A 185 16.09 -22.79 6.67
N SER A 186 15.81 -22.80 7.97
CA SER A 186 16.05 -23.97 8.83
C SER A 186 15.17 -25.16 8.44
N ILE A 187 13.91 -24.93 8.06
CA ILE A 187 13.01 -26.00 7.61
C ILE A 187 13.56 -26.61 6.31
N VAL A 188 13.85 -25.81 5.28
CA VAL A 188 14.37 -26.32 4.00
C VAL A 188 15.65 -27.14 4.20
N LYS A 189 16.61 -26.60 4.97
CA LYS A 189 17.89 -27.29 5.27
C LYS A 189 17.74 -28.59 6.06
N LYS A 190 16.77 -28.69 6.98
CA LYS A 190 16.60 -29.87 7.85
C LYS A 190 15.73 -30.98 7.25
N THR A 191 14.82 -30.66 6.33
CA THR A 191 13.76 -31.59 5.89
C THR A 191 13.92 -32.09 4.45
N GLY A 192 14.90 -31.56 3.69
CA GLY A 192 15.26 -32.06 2.36
C GLY A 192 14.05 -32.14 1.43
N ASN A 193 13.90 -33.25 0.70
CA ASN A 193 12.85 -33.41 -0.32
C ASN A 193 11.40 -33.30 0.19
N GLN A 194 11.15 -33.24 1.51
CA GLN A 194 9.81 -33.04 2.09
C GLN A 194 9.55 -31.61 2.57
N PHE A 195 10.47 -30.65 2.33
CA PHE A 195 10.40 -29.31 2.91
C PHE A 195 9.10 -28.57 2.62
N PHE A 196 8.47 -28.79 1.47
CA PHE A 196 7.29 -28.05 1.04
C PHE A 196 6.10 -28.25 1.97
N TYR A 197 5.93 -29.44 2.55
CA TYR A 197 4.87 -29.73 3.52
C TYR A 197 5.13 -28.99 4.85
N TYR A 198 6.36 -29.01 5.35
CA TYR A 198 6.74 -28.32 6.58
C TYR A 198 6.73 -26.79 6.43
N LEU A 199 7.14 -26.27 5.26
CA LEU A 199 7.01 -24.85 4.91
C LEU A 199 5.54 -24.44 4.79
N TRP A 200 4.69 -25.27 4.20
CA TRP A 200 3.26 -25.00 4.12
C TRP A 200 2.62 -24.93 5.51
N MET A 201 2.90 -25.90 6.39
CA MET A 201 2.42 -25.87 7.77
C MET A 201 2.94 -24.67 8.56
N PHE A 202 4.23 -24.32 8.41
CA PHE A 202 4.83 -23.12 9.02
C PHE A 202 4.20 -21.82 8.48
N GLY A 203 3.97 -21.74 7.17
CA GLY A 203 3.33 -20.60 6.51
C GLY A 203 1.87 -20.44 6.92
N ALA A 204 1.11 -21.53 7.02
CA ALA A 204 -0.27 -21.54 7.48
C ALA A 204 -0.37 -21.07 8.94
N PHE A 205 0.48 -21.60 9.83
CA PHE A 205 0.59 -21.13 11.22
C PHE A 205 0.94 -19.64 11.28
N LEU A 206 1.96 -19.21 10.55
CA LEU A 206 2.40 -17.82 10.52
C LEU A 206 1.32 -16.88 9.97
N GLN A 207 0.57 -17.30 8.95
CA GLN A 207 -0.55 -16.53 8.39
C GLN A 207 -1.67 -16.35 9.43
N VAL A 208 -2.10 -17.41 10.11
CA VAL A 208 -3.12 -17.33 11.18
C VAL A 208 -2.63 -16.50 12.37
N PHE A 209 -1.36 -16.66 12.76
CA PHE A 209 -0.71 -15.84 13.79
C PHE A 209 -0.70 -14.36 13.40
N MET A 210 -0.27 -14.01 12.19
CA MET A 210 -0.23 -12.62 11.72
C MET A 210 -1.63 -12.01 11.53
N ILE A 211 -2.62 -12.77 11.04
CA ILE A 211 -4.03 -12.34 10.98
C ILE A 211 -4.56 -11.97 12.38
N THR A 212 -4.13 -12.71 13.41
CA THR A 212 -4.55 -12.49 14.80
C THR A 212 -3.79 -11.32 15.46
N ILE A 213 -2.47 -11.28 15.30
CA ILE A 213 -1.58 -10.31 15.97
C ILE A 213 -1.60 -8.92 15.31
N TYR A 214 -1.81 -8.83 13.99
CA TYR A 214 -1.79 -7.56 13.27
C TYR A 214 -2.73 -6.49 13.85
N PRO A 215 -4.04 -6.74 14.03
CA PRO A 215 -4.94 -5.73 14.57
C PRO A 215 -4.75 -5.43 16.06
N ILE A 216 -4.17 -6.38 16.82
CA ILE A 216 -3.98 -6.28 18.28
C ILE A 216 -2.69 -5.51 18.63
N VAL A 217 -1.59 -5.77 17.91
CA VAL A 217 -0.26 -5.24 18.26
C VAL A 217 0.28 -4.28 17.21
N ILE A 218 0.16 -4.62 15.93
CA ILE A 218 0.80 -3.85 14.85
C ILE A 218 -0.01 -2.59 14.52
N LEU A 219 -1.32 -2.73 14.32
CA LEU A 219 -2.19 -1.61 13.94
C LEU A 219 -2.19 -0.45 14.97
N PRO A 220 -2.26 -0.70 16.30
CA PRO A 220 -2.19 0.36 17.31
C PRO A 220 -0.85 1.12 17.34
N MET A 221 0.24 0.56 16.80
CA MET A 221 1.51 1.29 16.66
C MET A 221 1.41 2.45 15.66
N PHE A 222 0.51 2.37 14.68
CA PHE A 222 0.38 3.37 13.60
C PHE A 222 -0.83 4.27 13.76
N ASN A 223 -1.96 3.70 14.22
CA ASN A 223 -3.27 4.33 14.26
C ASN A 223 -3.88 4.21 15.66
N LYS A 224 -4.62 5.23 16.12
CA LYS A 224 -5.42 5.13 17.33
C LYS A 224 -6.71 4.38 16.99
N LEU A 225 -6.98 3.32 17.75
CA LEU A 225 -8.32 2.76 17.90
C LEU A 225 -8.92 3.34 19.18
N SER A 226 -10.16 3.82 19.10
CA SER A 226 -11.00 4.15 20.27
C SER A 226 -12.35 3.44 20.13
N PRO A 227 -13.03 3.08 21.22
CA PRO A 227 -14.41 2.61 21.15
C PRO A 227 -15.29 3.58 20.35
N LEU A 228 -16.33 3.06 19.72
CA LEU A 228 -17.42 3.88 19.18
C LEU A 228 -18.25 4.45 20.35
N ASP A 229 -18.56 5.74 20.30
CA ASP A 229 -19.35 6.42 21.33
C ASP A 229 -20.80 5.91 21.34
N GLU A 230 -21.50 6.10 22.46
CA GLU A 230 -22.93 5.76 22.59
C GLU A 230 -23.80 6.66 21.71
N GLY A 231 -24.72 6.08 20.93
CA GLY A 231 -25.64 6.80 20.05
C GLY A 231 -26.28 5.89 18.99
N LYS A 232 -27.20 6.44 18.18
CA LYS A 232 -28.00 5.72 17.18
C LYS A 232 -27.18 4.72 16.35
N LEU A 233 -26.09 5.19 15.71
CA LEU A 233 -25.20 4.34 14.90
C LEU A 233 -24.66 3.10 15.65
N LYS A 234 -24.33 3.23 16.94
CA LYS A 234 -23.84 2.09 17.72
C LYS A 234 -24.96 1.07 17.96
N THR A 235 -26.14 1.55 18.36
CA THR A 235 -27.32 0.69 18.59
C THR A 235 -27.74 -0.05 17.31
N ASP A 236 -27.85 0.67 16.18
CA ASP A 236 -28.24 0.07 14.90
C ASP A 236 -27.27 -1.02 14.43
N VAL A 237 -25.96 -0.81 14.61
CA VAL A 237 -24.92 -1.79 14.24
C VAL A 237 -24.90 -2.99 15.20
N GLU A 238 -25.11 -2.77 16.49
CA GLU A 238 -25.27 -3.87 17.45
C GLU A 238 -26.52 -4.72 17.15
N ASP A 239 -27.64 -4.09 16.78
CA ASP A 239 -28.89 -4.80 16.47
C ASP A 239 -28.83 -5.52 15.12
N LEU A 240 -28.13 -4.96 14.12
CA LEU A 240 -27.76 -5.67 12.90
C LEU A 240 -26.86 -6.89 13.21
N ALA A 241 -25.88 -6.75 14.09
CA ALA A 241 -25.03 -7.87 14.50
C ALA A 241 -25.82 -8.96 15.25
N LYS A 242 -26.73 -8.60 16.16
CA LYS A 242 -27.66 -9.51 16.84
C LYS A 242 -28.56 -10.24 15.84
N LYS A 243 -29.20 -9.52 14.91
CA LYS A 243 -30.04 -10.05 13.82
C LYS A 243 -29.32 -11.10 12.97
N LEU A 244 -28.03 -10.87 12.67
CA LEU A 244 -27.18 -11.76 11.89
C LEU A 244 -26.44 -12.83 12.71
N LYS A 245 -26.62 -12.86 14.05
CA LYS A 245 -25.87 -13.71 14.98
C LYS A 245 -24.34 -13.58 14.83
N PHE A 246 -23.89 -12.39 14.46
CA PHE A 246 -22.47 -12.07 14.35
C PHE A 246 -21.85 -11.96 15.75
N PRO A 247 -20.71 -12.63 16.04
CA PRO A 247 -20.09 -12.64 17.36
C PRO A 247 -19.31 -11.34 17.63
N LEU A 248 -20.03 -10.22 17.69
CA LEU A 248 -19.52 -8.89 18.03
C LEU A 248 -19.04 -8.87 19.48
N HIS A 249 -17.85 -8.33 19.70
CA HIS A 249 -17.33 -8.00 21.02
C HIS A 249 -17.29 -6.49 21.25
N GLU A 250 -16.67 -5.73 20.34
CA GLU A 250 -16.54 -4.27 20.43
C GLU A 250 -16.64 -3.61 19.05
N LEU A 251 -17.11 -2.37 19.06
CA LEU A 251 -17.09 -1.42 17.94
C LEU A 251 -15.98 -0.40 18.16
N TYR A 252 -15.13 -0.19 17.15
CA TYR A 252 -14.01 0.75 17.18
C TYR A 252 -14.09 1.78 16.05
N VAL A 253 -13.66 3.01 16.36
CA VAL A 253 -13.32 4.05 15.39
C VAL A 253 -11.80 4.12 15.23
N ILE A 254 -11.32 4.24 13.98
CA ILE A 254 -9.89 4.40 13.65
C ILE A 254 -9.58 5.82 13.15
N ASP A 255 -8.43 6.37 13.57
CA ASP A 255 -7.97 7.72 13.20
C ASP A 255 -7.45 7.87 11.75
N GLY A 256 -8.23 7.42 10.76
CA GLY A 256 -7.89 7.43 9.34
C GLY A 256 -7.64 8.83 8.76
N SER A 257 -8.39 9.84 9.21
CA SER A 257 -8.30 11.26 8.81
C SER A 257 -6.90 11.86 8.95
N LYS A 258 -6.11 11.35 9.91
CA LYS A 258 -4.69 11.66 10.16
C LYS A 258 -3.77 11.37 8.97
N ARG A 259 -4.20 10.51 8.05
CA ARG A 259 -3.42 10.02 6.92
C ARG A 259 -4.00 10.44 5.58
N SER A 260 -5.29 10.27 5.40
CA SER A 260 -5.98 10.57 4.14
C SER A 260 -7.43 10.93 4.40
N ALA A 261 -8.05 11.66 3.47
CA ALA A 261 -9.49 11.89 3.49
C ALA A 261 -10.32 10.67 3.02
N HIS A 262 -9.71 9.48 2.86
CA HIS A 262 -10.36 8.26 2.36
C HIS A 262 -11.07 7.47 3.47
N SER A 263 -12.32 7.09 3.20
CA SER A 263 -13.23 6.41 4.13
C SER A 263 -13.33 4.91 3.84
N ASN A 264 -13.49 4.08 4.87
CA ASN A 264 -13.62 2.63 4.77
C ASN A 264 -14.25 2.02 6.06
N ALA A 265 -14.58 0.73 6.02
CA ALA A 265 -14.90 -0.11 7.18
C ALA A 265 -14.18 -1.47 7.04
N TYR A 266 -14.14 -2.27 8.11
CA TYR A 266 -13.85 -3.72 8.07
C TYR A 266 -14.15 -4.37 9.42
N PHE A 267 -14.24 -5.70 9.47
CA PHE A 267 -14.20 -6.47 10.71
C PHE A 267 -12.87 -7.24 10.86
N PHE A 268 -12.49 -7.61 12.09
CA PHE A 268 -11.36 -8.51 12.35
C PHE A 268 -11.63 -9.45 13.53
N GLY A 269 -10.71 -10.37 13.79
CA GLY A 269 -10.71 -11.20 14.99
C GLY A 269 -11.05 -12.68 14.74
N LEU A 270 -10.93 -13.47 15.80
CA LEU A 270 -11.11 -14.93 15.79
C LEU A 270 -12.55 -15.32 15.36
N PRO A 271 -12.82 -16.56 14.93
CA PRO A 271 -14.15 -16.97 14.48
C PRO A 271 -15.26 -16.71 15.52
N TRP A 272 -14.94 -16.90 16.81
CA TRP A 272 -15.84 -16.76 17.96
C TRP A 272 -15.79 -15.40 18.67
N LYS A 273 -14.91 -14.48 18.26
CA LYS A 273 -14.75 -13.15 18.89
C LYS A 273 -14.29 -12.13 17.85
N LYS A 274 -15.20 -11.24 17.44
CA LYS A 274 -14.97 -10.29 16.35
C LYS A 274 -15.16 -8.84 16.77
N HIS A 275 -14.40 -7.97 16.15
CA HIS A 275 -14.45 -6.53 16.37
C HIS A 275 -14.71 -5.85 15.02
N ILE A 276 -15.52 -4.80 15.00
CA ILE A 276 -15.79 -3.98 13.81
C ILE A 276 -15.01 -2.68 13.93
N VAL A 277 -14.40 -2.22 12.84
CA VAL A 277 -13.64 -0.98 12.75
C VAL A 277 -14.23 -0.09 11.67
N ILE A 278 -14.59 1.13 12.04
CA ILE A 278 -15.18 2.15 11.17
C ILE A 278 -14.18 3.32 11.08
N TYR A 279 -13.93 3.86 9.89
CA TYR A 279 -13.06 5.04 9.75
C TYR A 279 -13.77 6.30 10.26
N ASP A 280 -13.04 7.15 10.97
CA ASP A 280 -13.51 8.49 11.36
C ASP A 280 -14.07 9.28 10.16
N THR A 281 -13.40 9.25 9.01
CA THR A 281 -13.87 9.92 7.78
C THR A 281 -15.10 9.27 7.14
N LEU A 282 -15.51 8.06 7.53
CA LEU A 282 -16.78 7.46 7.10
C LEU A 282 -17.92 8.05 7.93
N ILE A 283 -17.77 8.05 9.26
CA ILE A 283 -18.75 8.59 10.21
C ILE A 283 -18.93 10.11 10.01
N GLU A 284 -17.86 10.85 9.74
CA GLU A 284 -17.92 12.31 9.50
C GLU A 284 -18.59 12.72 8.17
N LYS A 285 -18.99 11.79 7.30
CA LYS A 285 -19.44 12.10 5.92
C LYS A 285 -20.57 11.24 5.35
N SER A 286 -21.15 10.36 6.16
CA SER A 286 -22.29 9.51 5.81
C SER A 286 -23.31 9.55 6.94
N GLU A 287 -24.58 9.46 6.60
CA GLU A 287 -25.64 9.37 7.62
C GLU A 287 -25.58 7.99 8.30
N SER A 288 -26.10 7.87 9.53
CA SER A 288 -25.97 6.62 10.31
C SER A 288 -26.47 5.39 9.54
N ASP A 289 -27.60 5.49 8.85
CA ASP A 289 -28.21 4.38 8.09
C ASP A 289 -27.36 3.97 6.87
N GLU A 290 -26.60 4.90 6.27
CA GLU A 290 -25.65 4.62 5.19
C GLU A 290 -24.44 3.83 5.72
N VAL A 291 -23.96 4.14 6.92
CA VAL A 291 -22.87 3.39 7.57
C VAL A 291 -23.35 1.98 7.97
N VAL A 292 -24.59 1.86 8.45
CA VAL A 292 -25.23 0.55 8.73
C VAL A 292 -25.37 -0.28 7.45
N ALA A 293 -25.75 0.33 6.32
CA ALA A 293 -25.83 -0.34 5.03
C ALA A 293 -24.47 -0.83 4.50
N VAL A 294 -23.42 -0.02 4.64
CA VAL A 294 -22.02 -0.44 4.36
C VAL A 294 -21.62 -1.63 5.24
N LEU A 295 -22.01 -1.62 6.52
CA LEU A 295 -21.74 -2.73 7.44
C LEU A 295 -22.60 -3.97 7.15
N ALA A 296 -23.81 -3.83 6.59
CA ALA A 296 -24.61 -4.95 6.12
C ALA A 296 -23.94 -5.67 4.93
N HIS A 297 -23.30 -4.92 4.02
CA HIS A 297 -22.45 -5.48 2.96
C HIS A 297 -21.22 -6.21 3.55
N GLU A 298 -20.46 -5.59 4.46
CA GLU A 298 -19.32 -6.22 5.15
C GLU A 298 -19.71 -7.53 5.86
N LEU A 299 -20.82 -7.52 6.60
CA LEU A 299 -21.35 -8.70 7.29
C LEU A 299 -21.86 -9.77 6.31
N GLY A 300 -22.19 -9.40 5.07
CA GLY A 300 -22.43 -10.34 3.96
C GLY A 300 -21.18 -11.14 3.59
N HIS A 301 -20.00 -10.52 3.56
CA HIS A 301 -18.74 -11.24 3.31
C HIS A 301 -18.37 -12.22 4.43
N TRP A 302 -18.75 -11.92 5.67
CA TRP A 302 -18.68 -12.87 6.78
C TRP A 302 -19.71 -13.99 6.65
N SER A 303 -20.99 -13.66 6.47
CA SER A 303 -22.11 -14.62 6.45
C SER A 303 -22.00 -15.62 5.28
N LEU A 304 -21.50 -15.16 4.13
CA LEU A 304 -21.24 -15.98 2.96
C LEU A 304 -19.86 -16.67 2.99
N GLY A 305 -19.07 -16.47 4.06
CA GLY A 305 -17.79 -17.13 4.27
C GLY A 305 -16.70 -16.77 3.25
N HIS A 306 -16.75 -15.58 2.64
CA HIS A 306 -15.79 -15.16 1.61
C HIS A 306 -14.34 -15.17 2.13
N THR A 307 -14.13 -14.68 3.36
CA THR A 307 -12.82 -14.74 4.03
C THR A 307 -12.30 -16.18 4.18
N THR A 308 -13.17 -17.12 4.56
CA THR A 308 -12.81 -18.54 4.74
C THR A 308 -12.50 -19.22 3.41
N LYS A 309 -13.29 -18.91 2.36
CA LYS A 309 -13.04 -19.38 0.99
C LYS A 309 -11.68 -18.90 0.49
N LEU A 310 -11.38 -17.60 0.61
CA LEU A 310 -10.08 -17.03 0.23
C LEU A 310 -8.91 -17.64 1.03
N PHE A 311 -9.09 -17.85 2.35
CA PHE A 311 -8.08 -18.53 3.17
C PHE A 311 -7.79 -19.94 2.66
N GLY A 312 -8.83 -20.74 2.38
CA GLY A 312 -8.67 -22.10 1.83
C GLY A 312 -7.96 -22.13 0.47
N ILE A 313 -8.30 -21.22 -0.44
CA ILE A 313 -7.61 -21.10 -1.74
C ILE A 313 -6.16 -20.67 -1.53
N SER A 314 -5.87 -19.79 -0.55
CA SER A 314 -4.49 -19.42 -0.22
C SER A 314 -3.65 -20.57 0.34
N GLN A 315 -4.25 -21.50 1.10
CA GLN A 315 -3.53 -22.71 1.53
C GLN A 315 -3.19 -23.63 0.36
N ALA A 316 -4.13 -23.82 -0.57
CA ALA A 316 -3.89 -24.61 -1.79
C ALA A 316 -2.78 -23.98 -2.66
N HIS A 317 -2.76 -22.66 -2.78
CA HIS A 317 -1.69 -21.94 -3.48
C HIS A 317 -0.34 -22.06 -2.78
N PHE A 318 -0.26 -21.82 -1.47
CA PHE A 318 1.01 -21.94 -0.73
C PHE A 318 1.60 -23.34 -0.84
N PHE A 319 0.76 -24.38 -0.73
CA PHE A 319 1.18 -25.76 -0.94
C PHE A 319 1.71 -25.98 -2.36
N TYR A 320 1.00 -25.50 -3.39
CA TYR A 320 1.44 -25.57 -4.78
C TYR A 320 2.78 -24.83 -5.02
N ILE A 321 2.94 -23.62 -4.49
CA ILE A 321 4.14 -22.78 -4.66
C ILE A 321 5.35 -23.42 -4.00
N PHE A 322 5.24 -23.88 -2.74
CA PHE A 322 6.36 -24.57 -2.09
C PHE A 322 6.68 -25.93 -2.74
N SER A 323 5.65 -26.65 -3.21
CA SER A 323 5.85 -27.89 -3.97
C SER A 323 6.59 -27.64 -5.29
N LEU A 324 6.22 -26.59 -6.02
CA LEU A 324 6.89 -26.19 -7.26
C LEU A 324 8.30 -25.64 -7.01
N PHE A 325 8.55 -24.97 -5.90
CA PHE A 325 9.91 -24.51 -5.52
C PHE A 325 10.92 -25.67 -5.43
N SER A 326 10.47 -26.89 -5.11
CA SER A 326 11.34 -28.08 -5.08
C SER A 326 11.99 -28.42 -6.43
N VAL A 327 11.42 -27.92 -7.54
CA VAL A 327 11.94 -28.05 -8.91
C VAL A 327 13.13 -27.10 -9.17
N PHE A 328 13.22 -26.00 -8.43
CA PHE A 328 14.16 -24.90 -8.68
C PHE A 328 15.24 -24.72 -7.61
N VAL A 329 14.98 -25.12 -6.36
CA VAL A 329 15.88 -24.90 -5.21
C VAL A 329 17.30 -25.46 -5.39
N HIS A 330 17.48 -26.50 -6.21
CA HIS A 330 18.77 -27.11 -6.55
C HIS A 330 19.11 -27.06 -8.05
N ASN A 331 18.45 -26.18 -8.84
CA ASN A 331 18.63 -26.11 -10.29
C ASN A 331 19.92 -25.37 -10.66
N ASN A 332 20.97 -26.12 -11.01
CA ASN A 332 22.32 -25.60 -11.23
C ASN A 332 22.38 -24.56 -12.36
N SER A 333 21.67 -24.80 -13.46
CA SER A 333 21.61 -23.91 -14.62
C SER A 333 20.98 -22.55 -14.29
N LEU A 334 19.97 -22.52 -13.39
CA LEU A 334 19.33 -21.29 -12.93
C LEU A 334 20.30 -20.42 -12.12
N TYR A 335 20.95 -20.98 -11.10
CA TYR A 335 21.92 -20.22 -10.30
C TYR A 335 23.11 -19.75 -11.16
N ALA A 336 23.62 -20.60 -12.05
CA ALA A 336 24.75 -20.27 -12.93
C ALA A 336 24.47 -19.09 -13.88
N ASP A 337 23.30 -19.02 -14.53
CA ASP A 337 22.95 -17.92 -15.45
C ASP A 337 22.79 -16.56 -14.73
N PHE A 338 22.61 -16.57 -13.41
CA PHE A 338 22.62 -15.40 -12.52
C PHE A 338 23.94 -15.20 -11.74
N GLY A 339 25.02 -15.88 -12.13
CA GLY A 339 26.37 -15.68 -11.57
C GLY A 339 26.67 -16.43 -10.27
N PHE A 340 25.80 -17.35 -9.85
CA PHE A 340 25.98 -18.19 -8.68
C PHE A 340 26.46 -19.60 -9.09
N THR A 341 27.72 -19.73 -9.52
CA THR A 341 28.26 -21.00 -10.06
C THR A 341 28.74 -21.99 -9.00
N ASN A 342 29.12 -21.49 -7.81
CA ASN A 342 29.83 -22.29 -6.78
C ASN A 342 29.01 -22.46 -5.49
N GLN A 343 27.80 -21.90 -5.43
CA GLN A 343 26.96 -21.85 -4.24
C GLN A 343 25.50 -21.73 -4.65
N HIS A 344 24.59 -22.38 -3.92
CA HIS A 344 23.15 -22.34 -4.16
C HIS A 344 22.40 -21.85 -2.91
N PRO A 345 22.50 -20.55 -2.55
CA PRO A 345 21.85 -20.05 -1.34
C PRO A 345 20.33 -20.11 -1.51
N ILE A 346 19.64 -20.77 -0.58
CA ILE A 346 18.21 -21.11 -0.74
C ILE A 346 17.35 -19.87 -0.96
N ILE A 347 17.71 -18.74 -0.33
CA ILE A 347 17.01 -17.47 -0.50
C ILE A 347 17.17 -16.88 -1.91
N ILE A 348 18.33 -17.04 -2.55
CA ILE A 348 18.59 -16.59 -3.92
C ILE A 348 17.75 -17.43 -4.89
N GLY A 349 17.73 -18.74 -4.70
CA GLY A 349 16.86 -19.64 -5.48
C GLY A 349 15.39 -19.28 -5.35
N PHE A 350 14.93 -18.90 -4.15
CA PHE A 350 13.53 -18.49 -3.92
C PHE A 350 13.16 -17.17 -4.61
N LEU A 351 14.07 -16.19 -4.65
CA LEU A 351 13.87 -14.94 -5.41
C LEU A 351 13.79 -15.21 -6.91
N LEU A 352 14.78 -15.92 -7.47
CA LEU A 352 14.79 -16.27 -8.91
C LEU A 352 13.59 -17.12 -9.30
N PHE A 353 13.15 -18.03 -8.43
CA PHE A 353 11.91 -18.78 -8.59
C PHE A 353 10.66 -17.88 -8.63
N SER A 354 10.58 -16.88 -7.74
CA SER A 354 9.48 -15.92 -7.75
C SER A 354 9.43 -15.12 -9.06
N ASP A 355 10.60 -14.68 -9.55
CA ASP A 355 10.72 -13.98 -10.84
C ASP A 355 10.28 -14.85 -12.04
N ILE A 356 10.53 -16.17 -12.00
CA ILE A 356 10.06 -17.13 -13.03
C ILE A 356 8.52 -17.24 -13.05
N LEU A 357 7.85 -17.08 -11.91
CA LEU A 357 6.40 -17.26 -11.80
C LEU A 357 5.56 -16.06 -12.25
N GLY A 358 6.16 -14.90 -12.55
CA GLY A 358 5.44 -13.69 -12.96
C GLY A 358 4.28 -13.90 -13.94
N PRO A 359 4.44 -14.64 -15.07
CA PRO A 359 3.33 -14.92 -16.00
C PRO A 359 2.19 -15.74 -15.38
N LEU A 360 2.49 -16.69 -14.49
CA LEU A 360 1.49 -17.47 -13.76
C LEU A 360 0.75 -16.58 -12.77
N ASP A 361 1.48 -15.75 -12.01
CA ASP A 361 0.90 -14.83 -11.03
C ASP A 361 -0.02 -13.79 -11.67
N ASN A 362 0.23 -13.39 -12.92
CA ASN A 362 -0.68 -12.55 -13.70
C ASN A 362 -2.03 -13.24 -14.03
N VAL A 363 -2.02 -14.53 -14.34
CA VAL A 363 -3.24 -15.32 -14.60
C VAL A 363 -4.01 -15.56 -13.30
N ILE A 364 -3.29 -15.86 -12.22
CA ILE A 364 -3.79 -15.98 -10.84
C ILE A 364 -4.50 -14.70 -10.38
N LYS A 365 -3.84 -13.54 -10.54
CA LYS A 365 -4.37 -12.19 -10.27
C LYS A 365 -5.67 -11.90 -11.02
N LEU A 366 -5.72 -12.18 -12.32
CA LEU A 366 -6.94 -12.01 -13.13
C LEU A 366 -8.11 -12.82 -12.58
N LEU A 367 -7.89 -14.12 -12.32
CA LEU A 367 -8.93 -15.03 -11.86
C LEU A 367 -9.42 -14.71 -10.45
N MET A 368 -8.58 -14.08 -9.63
CA MET A 368 -8.95 -13.68 -8.27
C MET A 368 -9.59 -12.29 -8.21
N ASN A 369 -9.27 -11.38 -9.13
CA ASN A 369 -10.10 -10.19 -9.36
C ASN A 369 -11.50 -10.58 -9.89
N ILE A 370 -11.61 -11.60 -10.75
CA ILE A 370 -12.91 -12.16 -11.16
C ILE A 370 -13.67 -12.75 -9.96
N LEU A 371 -13.01 -13.52 -9.08
CA LEU A 371 -13.65 -14.08 -7.88
C LEU A 371 -14.06 -12.99 -6.87
N SER A 372 -13.20 -12.01 -6.62
CA SER A 372 -13.45 -10.88 -5.73
C SER A 372 -14.67 -10.07 -6.18
N ARG A 373 -14.75 -9.72 -7.47
CA ARG A 373 -15.94 -9.05 -8.04
C ARG A 373 -17.23 -9.86 -7.87
N ARG A 374 -17.16 -11.20 -7.94
CA ARG A 374 -18.32 -12.06 -7.67
C ARG A 374 -18.74 -12.01 -6.19
N PHE A 375 -17.78 -11.99 -5.27
CA PHE A 375 -18.07 -11.85 -3.83
C PHE A 375 -18.67 -10.48 -3.50
N GLU A 376 -18.23 -9.40 -4.14
CA GLU A 376 -18.85 -8.07 -4.02
C GLU A 376 -20.33 -8.08 -4.40
N PHE A 377 -20.70 -8.60 -5.58
CA PHE A 377 -22.11 -8.70 -5.98
C PHE A 377 -22.94 -9.58 -5.04
N GLN A 378 -22.33 -10.62 -4.44
CA GLN A 378 -23.01 -11.49 -3.49
C GLN A 378 -23.24 -10.79 -2.13
N ALA A 379 -22.35 -9.89 -1.72
CA ALA A 379 -22.51 -9.06 -0.53
C ALA A 379 -23.48 -7.88 -0.75
N ASP A 380 -23.48 -7.26 -1.95
CA ASP A 380 -24.50 -6.27 -2.35
C ASP A 380 -25.90 -6.89 -2.34
N ALA A 381 -26.06 -8.09 -2.91
CA ALA A 381 -27.32 -8.84 -2.86
C ALA A 381 -27.72 -9.22 -1.42
N PHE A 382 -26.77 -9.54 -0.54
CA PHE A 382 -27.03 -9.81 0.87
C PHE A 382 -27.55 -8.57 1.62
N ALA A 383 -26.93 -7.40 1.42
CA ALA A 383 -27.39 -6.14 2.00
C ALA A 383 -28.78 -5.73 1.48
N LYS A 384 -29.02 -5.88 0.17
CA LYS A 384 -30.34 -5.70 -0.46
C LYS A 384 -31.41 -6.60 0.18
N ASN A 385 -31.11 -7.89 0.37
CA ASN A 385 -32.02 -8.84 1.02
C ASN A 385 -32.29 -8.54 2.51
N LEU A 386 -31.49 -7.68 3.16
CA LEU A 386 -31.74 -7.20 4.52
C LEU A 386 -32.58 -5.92 4.60
N GLY A 387 -32.82 -5.27 3.46
CA GLY A 387 -33.60 -4.03 3.32
C GLY A 387 -32.78 -2.79 2.93
N TYR A 388 -31.45 -2.83 3.03
CA TYR A 388 -30.56 -1.66 2.90
C TYR A 388 -30.19 -1.29 1.45
N ASN A 389 -31.10 -1.49 0.50
CA ASN A 389 -30.82 -1.36 -0.93
C ASN A 389 -30.41 0.08 -1.31
N ASP A 390 -31.20 1.04 -0.85
CA ASP A 390 -31.11 2.44 -1.24
C ASP A 390 -30.04 3.17 -0.44
N GLU A 391 -29.90 2.84 0.85
CA GLU A 391 -28.85 3.34 1.73
C GLU A 391 -27.48 2.88 1.25
N LEU A 392 -27.36 1.62 0.80
CA LEU A 392 -26.13 1.11 0.18
C LEU A 392 -25.84 1.85 -1.14
N ALA A 393 -26.82 1.99 -2.03
CA ALA A 393 -26.65 2.71 -3.29
C ALA A 393 -26.17 4.16 -3.07
N ARG A 394 -26.82 4.91 -2.17
CA ARG A 394 -26.44 6.28 -1.77
C ARG A 394 -25.04 6.32 -1.15
N SER A 395 -24.71 5.38 -0.25
CA SER A 395 -23.38 5.30 0.37
C SER A 395 -22.27 5.08 -0.66
N LEU A 396 -22.49 4.19 -1.65
CA LEU A 396 -21.54 3.90 -2.72
C LEU A 396 -21.34 5.11 -3.64
N ILE A 397 -22.41 5.85 -3.96
CA ILE A 397 -22.34 7.11 -4.71
C ILE A 397 -21.55 8.18 -3.91
N LYS A 398 -21.88 8.40 -2.63
CA LYS A 398 -21.16 9.33 -1.75
C LYS A 398 -19.67 8.98 -1.66
N LEU A 399 -19.33 7.71 -1.42
CA LEU A 399 -17.94 7.24 -1.34
C LEU A 399 -17.19 7.42 -2.66
N GLN A 400 -17.83 7.15 -3.80
CA GLN A 400 -17.24 7.35 -5.12
C GLN A 400 -16.91 8.84 -5.37
N ILE A 401 -17.84 9.74 -5.03
CA ILE A 401 -17.66 11.19 -5.14
C ILE A 401 -16.54 11.68 -4.20
N GLN A 402 -16.63 11.34 -2.91
CA GLN A 402 -15.71 11.81 -1.88
C GLN A 402 -14.26 11.34 -2.10
N ASN A 403 -14.07 10.16 -2.70
CA ASN A 403 -12.76 9.62 -3.05
C ASN A 403 -12.26 10.05 -4.44
N LEU A 404 -13.06 10.83 -5.20
CA LEU A 404 -12.83 11.13 -6.63
C LEU A 404 -12.53 9.88 -7.48
N SER A 405 -13.14 8.75 -7.10
CA SER A 405 -12.92 7.43 -7.71
C SER A 405 -13.24 7.43 -9.22
N THR A 406 -12.64 6.48 -9.93
CA THR A 406 -12.81 6.33 -11.39
C THR A 406 -14.26 5.98 -11.74
N MET A 407 -14.95 6.91 -12.41
CA MET A 407 -16.39 6.83 -12.75
C MET A 407 -16.71 5.88 -13.92
N ASP A 408 -15.73 5.55 -14.76
CA ASP A 408 -15.89 4.73 -15.97
C ASP A 408 -14.56 4.02 -16.32
N ALA A 409 -14.63 2.80 -16.85
CA ALA A 409 -13.43 1.99 -17.08
C ALA A 409 -13.52 1.07 -18.31
N ASP A 410 -12.35 0.73 -18.85
CA ASP A 410 -12.23 -0.23 -19.95
C ASP A 410 -12.52 -1.65 -19.43
N PRO A 411 -13.42 -2.44 -20.05
CA PRO A 411 -13.81 -3.75 -19.52
C PRO A 411 -12.64 -4.74 -19.32
N ILE A 412 -11.58 -4.62 -20.13
CA ILE A 412 -10.38 -5.46 -20.01
C ILE A 412 -9.51 -4.97 -18.86
N PHE A 413 -9.24 -3.66 -18.79
CA PHE A 413 -8.54 -3.02 -17.67
C PHE A 413 -9.23 -3.32 -16.33
N ALA A 414 -10.54 -3.08 -16.22
CA ALA A 414 -11.32 -3.31 -15.02
C ALA A 414 -11.31 -4.77 -14.60
N SER A 415 -11.47 -5.71 -15.53
CA SER A 415 -11.45 -7.15 -15.21
C SER A 415 -10.08 -7.66 -14.77
N TYR A 416 -8.99 -7.04 -15.23
CA TYR A 416 -7.62 -7.45 -14.86
C TYR A 416 -7.09 -6.72 -13.61
N HIS A 417 -7.46 -5.45 -13.38
CA HIS A 417 -6.93 -4.65 -12.27
C HIS A 417 -7.87 -4.44 -11.08
N PHE A 418 -9.19 -4.34 -11.29
CA PHE A 418 -10.11 -4.04 -10.19
C PHE A 418 -10.57 -5.31 -9.48
N SER A 419 -10.34 -5.33 -8.17
CA SER A 419 -10.89 -6.33 -7.24
C SER A 419 -12.39 -6.15 -6.97
N HIS A 420 -12.93 -4.95 -7.27
CA HIS A 420 -14.32 -4.56 -7.06
C HIS A 420 -14.99 -4.22 -8.40
N PRO A 421 -16.31 -4.47 -8.60
CA PRO A 421 -17.02 -4.01 -9.79
C PRO A 421 -17.12 -2.49 -9.81
N ILE A 422 -17.23 -1.89 -11.00
CA ILE A 422 -17.38 -0.41 -11.09
C ILE A 422 -18.76 0.01 -10.56
N LEU A 423 -18.88 1.25 -10.07
CA LEU A 423 -20.11 1.74 -9.42
C LEU A 423 -21.37 1.52 -10.28
N SER A 424 -21.30 1.75 -11.59
CA SER A 424 -22.43 1.54 -12.50
C SER A 424 -22.86 0.08 -12.66
N GLU A 425 -21.98 -0.88 -12.40
CA GLU A 425 -22.34 -2.31 -12.34
C GLU A 425 -23.02 -2.66 -11.01
N ARG A 426 -22.52 -2.13 -9.88
CA ARG A 426 -23.10 -2.33 -8.55
C ARG A 426 -24.49 -1.70 -8.43
N LEU A 427 -24.64 -0.43 -8.82
CA LEU A 427 -25.95 0.26 -8.84
C LEU A 427 -26.97 -0.47 -9.73
N LYS A 428 -26.53 -1.06 -10.85
CA LYS A 428 -27.40 -1.88 -11.70
C LYS A 428 -27.82 -3.19 -11.01
N ALA A 429 -26.94 -3.84 -10.25
CA ALA A 429 -27.27 -5.04 -9.47
C ALA A 429 -28.20 -4.74 -8.27
N LEU A 430 -28.08 -3.54 -7.68
CA LEU A 430 -29.01 -3.01 -6.69
C LEU A 430 -30.34 -2.52 -7.31
N GLU A 431 -30.45 -2.48 -8.64
CA GLU A 431 -31.62 -1.98 -9.40
C GLU A 431 -31.95 -0.50 -9.12
N TRP A 432 -30.96 0.27 -8.65
CA TRP A 432 -31.09 1.68 -8.27
C TRP A 432 -31.70 2.53 -9.39
N GLN A 433 -32.79 3.23 -9.06
CA GLN A 433 -33.42 4.23 -9.91
C GLN A 433 -33.08 5.64 -9.38
N PRO A 434 -32.44 6.52 -10.17
CA PRO A 434 -32.15 7.89 -9.76
C PRO A 434 -33.43 8.68 -9.45
N THR A 435 -33.78 8.77 -8.17
CA THR A 435 -35.03 9.40 -7.69
C THR A 435 -34.81 10.84 -7.24
N GLN A 436 -33.66 11.14 -6.64
CA GLN A 436 -33.18 12.49 -6.32
C GLN A 436 -31.65 12.53 -6.42
N LYS A 437 -31.08 13.72 -6.60
CA LYS A 437 -29.62 13.93 -6.55
C LYS A 437 -29.07 13.56 -5.18
N VAL A 438 -28.10 12.65 -5.11
CA VAL A 438 -27.34 12.40 -3.88
C VAL A 438 -26.49 13.64 -3.53
N GLU A 439 -26.99 14.49 -2.63
CA GLU A 439 -26.22 15.60 -2.08
C GLU A 439 -25.09 15.10 -1.17
N VAL A 440 -23.87 15.53 -1.48
CA VAL A 440 -22.70 15.36 -0.60
C VAL A 440 -22.57 16.64 0.22
N LYS A 441 -22.89 16.56 1.53
CA LYS A 441 -22.69 17.64 2.50
C LYS A 441 -21.26 18.22 2.32
N GLY A 442 -21.18 19.48 1.89
CA GLY A 442 -19.91 20.19 1.72
C GLY A 442 -19.18 20.36 3.04
N GLY A 443 -17.86 20.57 2.98
CA GLY A 443 -16.98 20.64 4.17
C GLY A 443 -17.13 21.86 5.08
N GLU A 444 -18.33 22.43 5.18
CA GLU A 444 -18.71 23.33 6.28
C GLU A 444 -19.30 22.51 7.43
N LYS A 445 -19.29 23.05 8.64
CA LYS A 445 -19.68 22.26 9.83
C LYS A 445 -21.18 21.98 9.83
N ALA A 446 -21.55 20.72 10.07
CA ALA A 446 -22.89 20.39 10.53
C ALA A 446 -23.11 20.95 11.95
N GLU A 447 -23.86 22.05 12.06
CA GLU A 447 -24.53 22.46 13.30
C GLU A 447 -26.00 22.05 13.18
N GLY A 448 -26.30 20.79 13.50
CA GLY A 448 -27.64 20.19 13.40
C GLY A 448 -27.59 18.67 13.27
N GLU A 449 -28.12 17.99 14.29
CA GLU A 449 -28.54 16.57 14.37
C GLU A 449 -27.51 15.44 14.10
N ASP A 450 -27.45 14.51 15.07
CA ASP A 450 -26.94 13.13 15.04
C ASP A 450 -25.63 12.78 14.30
N VAL A 451 -24.66 13.70 14.29
CA VAL A 451 -23.26 13.36 14.01
C VAL A 451 -22.68 12.56 15.20
N ALA A 452 -22.55 11.24 15.03
CA ALA A 452 -21.88 10.38 16.00
C ALA A 452 -20.41 10.81 16.19
N THR A 453 -20.08 11.34 17.37
CA THR A 453 -18.73 11.77 17.73
C THR A 453 -17.82 10.60 18.10
N ALA A 454 -16.54 10.90 18.37
CA ALA A 454 -15.62 9.99 19.01
C ALA A 454 -14.96 10.66 20.21
N THR A 455 -15.01 9.99 21.36
CA THR A 455 -14.52 10.40 22.70
C THR A 455 -13.10 10.96 22.72
N GLY A 456 -12.26 10.62 21.74
CA GLY A 456 -10.92 11.17 21.58
C GLY A 456 -10.80 12.58 20.96
N ARG A 457 -11.87 13.15 20.39
CA ARG A 457 -11.87 14.46 19.72
C ARG A 457 -12.29 15.60 20.66
N ASP A 458 -13.18 15.27 21.60
CA ASP A 458 -13.86 16.26 22.44
C ASP A 458 -12.97 16.89 23.52
N GLU A 459 -12.00 16.16 24.05
CA GLU A 459 -11.05 16.68 25.04
C GLU A 459 -10.24 17.89 24.51
N LEU A 460 -9.92 17.86 23.21
CA LEU A 460 -9.20 18.93 22.52
C LEU A 460 -10.10 20.11 22.14
N LEU A 461 -11.39 19.87 21.86
CA LEU A 461 -12.37 20.91 21.53
C LEU A 461 -12.90 21.62 22.77
N ARG A 462 -13.27 20.90 23.83
CA ARG A 462 -13.83 21.45 25.09
C ARG A 462 -12.87 22.46 25.74
N LEU A 463 -11.56 22.22 25.68
CA LEU A 463 -10.53 23.17 26.13
C LEU A 463 -10.47 24.48 25.33
N THR A 464 -11.06 24.54 24.13
CA THR A 464 -11.11 25.74 23.28
C THR A 464 -12.47 26.44 23.30
N THR A 465 -13.58 25.72 23.37
CA THR A 465 -14.93 26.31 23.37
C THR A 465 -15.34 26.87 24.74
N ALA A 466 -14.90 26.26 25.84
CA ALA A 466 -15.22 26.70 27.21
C ALA A 466 -14.70 28.10 27.61
N THR A 467 -13.97 28.79 26.72
CA THR A 467 -13.42 30.15 27.00
C THR A 467 -13.97 31.26 26.10
N MET A 468 -14.95 30.99 25.22
CA MET A 468 -15.51 32.03 24.32
C MET A 468 -16.98 32.42 24.58
N SER A 469 -17.75 31.66 25.38
CA SER A 469 -19.13 32.05 25.74
C SER A 469 -19.20 33.03 26.92
N ARG A 470 -18.69 34.27 26.72
CA ARG A 470 -19.05 35.46 27.52
C ARG A 470 -18.72 36.75 26.75
N VAL A 471 -19.52 37.78 26.96
CA VAL A 471 -19.47 39.11 26.31
C VAL A 471 -19.95 39.11 24.85
N SER A 472 -21.28 39.15 24.67
CA SER A 472 -21.91 39.89 23.57
C SER A 472 -22.20 41.32 24.06
N LEU A 473 -21.96 42.34 23.22
CA LEU A 473 -22.70 43.63 23.22
C LEU A 473 -22.19 44.61 22.14
N ARG A 474 -23.09 44.98 21.21
CA ARG A 474 -23.18 46.24 20.44
C ARG A 474 -22.09 46.62 19.40
N SER A 475 -22.53 47.50 18.51
CA SER A 475 -21.93 48.04 17.28
C SER A 475 -21.68 49.56 17.43
N PRO A 476 -21.48 50.38 16.37
CA PRO A 476 -20.79 50.20 15.07
C PRO A 476 -19.67 51.27 14.87
N LEU A 477 -18.92 51.25 13.74
CA LEU A 477 -18.79 52.42 12.84
C LEU A 477 -17.97 52.14 11.55
N LEU A 478 -18.38 52.84 10.47
CA LEU A 478 -17.63 53.45 9.35
C LEU A 478 -16.14 53.10 9.17
N GLN A 479 -15.70 52.55 8.03
CA GLN A 479 -15.45 53.20 6.71
C GLN A 479 -14.14 54.02 6.63
N ALA A 480 -13.73 54.39 5.39
CA ALA A 480 -12.59 55.25 5.02
C ALA A 480 -11.17 54.69 5.29
N LEU A 481 -10.15 54.82 4.42
CA LEU A 481 -10.02 55.24 3.01
C LEU A 481 -8.96 54.31 2.36
N ARG A 482 -9.18 53.76 1.16
CA ARG A 482 -8.72 54.28 -0.15
C ARG A 482 -7.24 54.76 -0.24
N ARG A 483 -6.52 54.08 -1.15
CA ARG A 483 -5.58 54.63 -2.16
C ARG A 483 -4.12 54.96 -1.70
N PRO A 484 -3.16 55.17 -2.63
CA PRO A 484 -2.44 54.05 -3.29
C PRO A 484 -0.91 54.34 -3.48
N THR A 485 -0.25 53.65 -4.43
CA THR A 485 0.95 54.12 -5.19
C THR A 485 2.28 54.31 -4.40
N SER A 486 3.48 54.24 -4.98
CA SER A 486 3.93 53.78 -6.32
C SER A 486 5.45 53.57 -6.40
N GLN A 487 5.87 52.63 -7.27
CA GLN A 487 7.02 52.72 -8.21
C GLN A 487 8.51 52.80 -7.77
N LEU A 488 9.35 52.26 -8.67
CA LEU A 488 10.80 52.51 -8.91
C LEU A 488 11.79 52.17 -7.74
N ALA A 489 13.07 51.82 -7.96
CA ALA A 489 13.84 51.40 -9.15
C ALA A 489 15.07 50.54 -8.69
N PRO A 490 15.84 49.88 -9.58
CA PRO A 490 16.89 48.92 -9.20
C PRO A 490 18.34 49.46 -9.31
N ARG A 491 19.33 48.69 -8.82
CA ARG A 491 20.69 48.59 -9.43
C ARG A 491 21.53 47.40 -8.89
N CYS A 492 22.60 47.13 -9.63
CA CYS A 492 23.80 46.28 -9.46
C CYS A 492 24.06 45.57 -8.10
N GLY A 493 24.68 44.38 -8.02
CA GLY A 493 25.38 43.57 -9.03
C GLY A 493 26.90 43.61 -8.91
N PHE A 494 27.56 42.48 -8.63
CA PHE A 494 29.02 42.27 -8.65
C PHE A 494 29.39 40.79 -8.87
N THR A 495 30.65 40.51 -9.21
CA THR A 495 31.13 39.21 -9.77
C THR A 495 32.36 38.66 -8.99
N LEU A 496 33.04 37.63 -9.53
CA LEU A 496 34.17 36.85 -8.99
C LEU A 496 33.80 35.79 -7.91
N ALA A 497 34.52 34.65 -7.78
CA ALA A 497 35.41 33.93 -8.71
C ALA A 497 35.61 32.47 -8.21
N THR A 498 36.14 31.58 -9.04
CA THR A 498 36.56 30.21 -8.67
C THR A 498 38.07 30.12 -8.43
N PRO A 499 38.55 29.01 -7.84
CA PRO A 499 39.48 28.19 -8.62
C PRO A 499 39.22 26.67 -8.54
N LYS A 500 39.92 25.89 -9.39
CA LYS A 500 39.96 24.42 -9.41
C LYS A 500 41.15 23.86 -8.61
N ALA A 501 41.08 22.58 -8.25
CA ALA A 501 42.26 21.74 -7.99
C ALA A 501 42.02 20.31 -8.52
N THR A 502 43.08 19.57 -8.88
CA THR A 502 43.01 18.25 -9.54
C THR A 502 44.27 17.43 -9.23
N ARG A 503 44.16 16.10 -8.98
CA ARG A 503 45.29 15.14 -8.92
C ARG A 503 44.86 13.73 -9.38
N THR A 504 45.82 12.92 -9.87
CA THR A 504 45.59 11.61 -10.54
C THR A 504 46.84 10.71 -10.45
N ILE A 505 46.71 9.44 -9.99
CA ILE A 505 47.73 8.36 -9.83
C ILE A 505 46.97 7.00 -9.76
N SER A 506 47.24 5.80 -10.31
CA SER A 506 48.30 5.11 -11.13
C SER A 506 49.30 4.17 -10.41
N HIS A 507 49.51 2.87 -10.73
CA HIS A 507 48.83 1.91 -11.64
C HIS A 507 49.36 0.44 -11.44
N LEU A 508 48.56 -0.62 -11.69
CA LEU A 508 48.95 -2.06 -11.92
C LEU A 508 49.65 -2.83 -10.75
N PRO A 509 49.93 -4.18 -10.82
CA PRO A 509 49.75 -5.18 -11.90
C PRO A 509 48.93 -6.48 -11.53
N THR A 510 49.07 -7.54 -12.35
CA THR A 510 48.27 -8.79 -12.46
C THR A 510 48.89 -10.06 -11.84
N LEU A 511 48.11 -11.14 -11.63
CA LEU A 511 48.57 -12.55 -11.65
C LEU A 511 47.42 -13.57 -11.93
N ARG A 512 47.76 -14.79 -12.44
CA ARG A 512 46.81 -15.89 -12.81
C ARG A 512 47.51 -17.26 -12.88
N PRO A 513 46.92 -18.33 -12.31
CA PRO A 513 46.85 -19.68 -12.94
C PRO A 513 45.44 -20.31 -12.72
N SER A 514 44.98 -21.46 -13.24
CA SER A 514 45.14 -22.30 -14.46
C SER A 514 44.36 -23.61 -14.17
N LEU A 515 43.78 -24.29 -15.17
CA LEU A 515 43.03 -25.57 -15.00
C LEU A 515 43.94 -26.82 -15.13
N PRO A 516 43.51 -27.98 -14.60
CA PRO A 516 43.01 -29.10 -15.45
C PRO A 516 41.70 -29.73 -14.91
N SER A 517 40.82 -30.50 -15.59
CA SER A 517 40.70 -31.16 -16.92
C SER A 517 40.88 -32.71 -16.98
N SER A 518 39.77 -33.46 -16.84
CA SER A 518 39.56 -34.88 -17.22
C SER A 518 38.07 -35.24 -17.01
N SER A 519 37.25 -35.68 -17.99
CA SER A 519 37.09 -37.05 -18.57
C SER A 519 36.75 -38.14 -17.51
N SER A 520 35.86 -39.12 -17.70
CA SER A 520 35.33 -39.76 -18.93
C SER A 520 34.11 -40.68 -18.65
N THR A 521 33.25 -40.96 -19.67
CA THR A 521 32.43 -42.20 -19.90
C THR A 521 31.45 -42.73 -18.80
N ALA A 522 30.46 -43.62 -19.04
CA ALA A 522 29.56 -43.94 -20.17
C ALA A 522 28.54 -45.04 -19.72
N ASN A 523 27.58 -45.43 -20.57
CA ASN A 523 26.86 -46.73 -20.57
C ASN A 523 25.79 -47.00 -19.45
N ILE A 524 24.72 -47.82 -19.63
CA ILE A 524 23.90 -48.25 -20.80
C ILE A 524 22.59 -48.94 -20.30
N PHE A 525 21.52 -48.99 -21.11
CA PHE A 525 20.23 -49.73 -20.88
C PHE A 525 19.38 -49.33 -19.63
N ARG A 526 18.07 -49.66 -19.50
CA ARG A 526 17.12 -50.45 -20.32
C ARG A 526 15.69 -49.86 -20.23
N ASN A 527 14.86 -50.06 -21.25
CA ASN A 527 13.37 -49.91 -21.23
C ASN A 527 12.74 -51.33 -20.97
N PRO A 528 11.40 -51.60 -20.92
CA PRO A 528 10.28 -50.87 -21.57
C PRO A 528 8.92 -50.79 -20.80
N ASN A 529 7.94 -50.10 -21.43
CA ASN A 529 6.46 -50.23 -21.29
C ASN A 529 5.82 -49.96 -19.90
N GLN A 530 4.64 -49.35 -19.74
CA GLN A 530 3.40 -49.46 -20.54
C GLN A 530 2.65 -48.12 -20.78
N THR A 531 1.56 -48.23 -21.52
CA THR A 531 0.71 -47.22 -22.19
C THR A 531 -0.52 -46.74 -21.40
N LEU A 532 -1.14 -45.66 -21.93
CA LEU A 532 -2.59 -45.30 -22.00
C LEU A 532 -3.18 -44.14 -21.15
N LEU A 533 -3.88 -43.26 -21.90
CA LEU A 533 -4.99 -42.34 -21.58
C LEU A 533 -4.76 -40.92 -20.99
N HIS A 534 -5.58 -39.98 -21.50
CA HIS A 534 -5.77 -38.55 -21.21
C HIS A 534 -7.13 -38.35 -20.46
N PRO A 535 -7.70 -37.13 -20.17
CA PRO A 535 -7.28 -35.73 -20.42
C PRO A 535 -7.49 -34.71 -19.24
N THR A 536 -7.43 -33.39 -19.52
CA THR A 536 -8.12 -32.24 -18.84
C THR A 536 -7.80 -31.89 -17.35
N THR A 537 -7.16 -30.75 -17.00
CA THR A 537 -7.69 -29.36 -16.76
C THR A 537 -8.71 -29.21 -15.62
N THR A 538 -8.72 -28.19 -14.72
CA THR A 538 -7.93 -26.94 -14.57
C THR A 538 -8.01 -26.35 -13.13
N THR A 539 -6.85 -26.00 -12.55
CA THR A 539 -6.45 -24.71 -11.91
C THR A 539 -7.52 -23.74 -11.31
N THR A 540 -7.38 -23.16 -10.10
CA THR A 540 -6.47 -22.01 -9.79
C THR A 540 -6.35 -21.62 -8.28
N THR A 541 -5.75 -20.46 -7.96
CA THR A 541 -5.02 -20.09 -6.72
C THR A 541 -4.93 -18.55 -6.50
N PRO A 542 -4.58 -18.00 -5.30
CA PRO A 542 -3.53 -16.94 -5.08
C PRO A 542 -2.89 -16.96 -3.66
N SER A 543 -1.98 -16.09 -3.16
CA SER A 543 -0.90 -15.21 -3.65
C SER A 543 0.05 -14.95 -2.45
N THR A 544 1.37 -14.83 -2.61
CA THR A 544 2.34 -15.23 -1.55
C THR A 544 3.23 -14.12 -0.95
N LEU A 545 3.68 -14.32 0.31
CA LEU A 545 4.67 -13.48 1.01
C LEU A 545 6.11 -13.75 0.49
N GLY A 546 6.68 -12.77 -0.20
CA GLY A 546 8.10 -12.71 -0.63
C GLY A 546 8.48 -11.27 -1.02
N PRO A 547 9.76 -10.86 -0.95
CA PRO A 547 10.14 -9.47 -1.21
C PRO A 547 10.25 -9.21 -2.72
N ALA A 548 9.23 -8.56 -3.28
CA ALA A 548 9.05 -8.36 -4.71
C ALA A 548 10.19 -7.60 -5.41
N ALA A 549 10.44 -7.97 -6.67
CA ALA A 549 10.93 -7.02 -7.66
C ALA A 549 9.97 -5.81 -7.70
N ALA A 550 10.51 -4.59 -7.68
CA ALA A 550 9.80 -3.40 -7.21
C ALA A 550 8.36 -3.23 -7.73
N ASP A 551 7.37 -3.50 -6.85
CA ASP A 551 5.94 -3.38 -7.15
C ASP A 551 5.62 -2.02 -7.80
N ALA A 552 5.28 -2.06 -9.09
CA ALA A 552 4.62 -0.94 -9.74
C ALA A 552 3.31 -0.63 -8.96
N PRO A 553 2.96 0.65 -8.75
CA PRO A 553 1.77 1.00 -7.98
C PRO A 553 0.54 0.44 -8.69
N THR A 554 -0.02 -0.63 -8.13
CA THR A 554 -1.11 -1.43 -8.72
C THR A 554 -2.20 -0.51 -9.25
N LEU A 555 -2.63 -0.74 -10.49
CA LEU A 555 -3.55 0.09 -11.28
C LEU A 555 -5.01 0.11 -10.78
N ASP A 556 -5.20 -0.01 -9.46
CA ASP A 556 -6.44 0.31 -8.79
C ASP A 556 -6.62 1.84 -8.81
N LEU A 557 -7.39 2.30 -9.78
CA LEU A 557 -7.84 3.69 -9.94
C LEU A 557 -9.16 3.95 -9.21
N LEU A 558 -9.74 2.90 -8.60
CA LEU A 558 -10.49 3.01 -7.36
C LEU A 558 -9.46 3.03 -6.21
N PRO A 559 -9.65 3.79 -5.13
CA PRO A 559 -8.78 3.64 -3.96
C PRO A 559 -8.95 2.23 -3.39
N ARG A 560 -7.86 1.62 -2.90
CA ARG A 560 -7.88 0.38 -2.09
C ARG A 560 -8.62 0.52 -0.73
N THR A 561 -9.40 1.58 -0.57
CA THR A 561 -10.30 1.86 0.55
C THR A 561 -11.76 1.80 0.11
N SER A 562 -12.05 1.25 -1.08
CA SER A 562 -13.36 0.62 -1.26
C SER A 562 -13.56 -0.44 -0.16
N ILE A 563 -14.82 -0.54 0.26
CA ILE A 563 -15.32 -1.39 1.35
C ILE A 563 -14.74 -2.81 1.20
N THR A 564 -14.44 -3.50 2.31
CA THR A 564 -13.89 -4.88 2.42
C THR A 564 -12.39 -5.13 2.41
N SER A 565 -11.53 -4.09 2.38
CA SER A 565 -10.07 -4.29 2.36
C SER A 565 -9.47 -4.80 3.71
N HIS A 566 -9.80 -6.04 4.11
CA HIS A 566 -9.38 -6.64 5.38
C HIS A 566 -7.85 -6.54 5.55
N PRO A 567 -7.32 -5.86 6.58
CA PRO A 567 -5.90 -5.48 6.62
C PRO A 567 -4.90 -6.65 6.53
N ALA A 568 -5.28 -7.84 7.01
CA ALA A 568 -4.43 -9.03 6.93
C ALA A 568 -4.62 -9.86 5.65
N LEU A 569 -5.60 -9.54 4.79
CA LEU A 569 -5.66 -10.02 3.40
C LEU A 569 -4.94 -9.03 2.46
N ALA A 570 -5.02 -7.72 2.76
CA ALA A 570 -4.16 -6.69 2.16
C ALA A 570 -2.69 -6.72 2.65
N GLY A 571 -2.33 -7.69 3.49
CA GLY A 571 -1.09 -7.76 4.28
C GLY A 571 0.23 -7.87 3.51
N LEU A 572 0.17 -7.86 2.18
CA LEU A 572 1.33 -7.84 1.27
C LEU A 572 1.64 -6.47 0.68
N ALA A 573 0.69 -5.53 0.71
CA ALA A 573 0.77 -4.28 -0.05
C ALA A 573 0.61 -3.02 0.80
N SER A 574 0.90 -3.11 2.11
CA SER A 574 0.90 -2.02 3.10
C SER A 574 2.08 -1.06 2.92
N GLN A 575 2.16 -0.42 1.75
CA GLN A 575 3.23 0.51 1.38
C GLN A 575 3.17 1.84 2.17
N ILE A 576 3.74 1.82 3.39
CA ILE A 576 4.13 3.01 4.14
C ILE A 576 5.57 3.36 3.73
N ARG A 577 5.78 4.61 3.29
CA ARG A 577 6.95 5.02 2.48
C ARG A 577 7.57 6.36 2.97
N CYS A 578 8.72 6.80 2.42
CA CYS A 578 9.74 7.59 3.15
C CYS A 578 10.23 8.94 2.54
N GLY A 579 10.94 9.75 3.36
CA GLY A 579 11.40 11.14 3.10
C GLY A 579 12.59 11.30 2.14
N PRO A 580 13.39 12.42 2.13
CA PRO A 580 13.69 13.35 3.23
C PRO A 580 13.38 14.84 2.92
N ARG A 581 14.04 15.78 3.62
CA ARG A 581 13.69 17.22 3.70
C ARG A 581 14.31 18.10 2.59
N PRO A 582 13.57 19.10 2.07
CA PRO A 582 14.15 20.32 1.51
C PRO A 582 14.26 21.47 2.54
N THR A 583 15.12 22.45 2.27
CA THR A 583 15.38 23.62 3.12
C THR A 583 14.39 24.76 2.89
N MET A 584 13.54 25.07 3.88
CA MET A 584 12.85 26.36 3.89
C MET A 584 13.79 27.51 4.29
N SER A 585 13.69 28.63 3.57
CA SER A 585 14.58 29.78 3.70
C SER A 585 14.51 30.43 5.09
N GLY A 586 15.65 30.97 5.56
CA GLY A 586 15.80 31.51 6.91
C GLY A 586 14.82 32.64 7.25
N ALA A 587 14.43 33.44 6.24
CA ALA A 587 13.48 34.55 6.40
C ALA A 587 12.13 34.09 6.95
N SER A 588 11.54 33.01 6.41
CA SER A 588 10.23 32.50 6.85
C SER A 588 10.26 32.02 8.29
N ARG A 589 11.32 31.30 8.70
CA ARG A 589 11.52 30.91 10.11
C ARG A 589 11.63 32.12 11.04
N LEU A 590 12.32 33.17 10.61
CA LEU A 590 12.53 34.37 11.44
C LEU A 590 11.23 35.17 11.61
N ILE A 591 10.42 35.29 10.55
CA ILE A 591 9.07 35.89 10.62
C ILE A 591 8.14 35.04 11.51
N GLN A 592 8.09 33.71 11.32
CA GLN A 592 7.25 32.81 12.10
C GLN A 592 7.63 32.81 13.59
N LYS A 593 8.93 32.77 13.92
CA LYS A 593 9.43 32.84 15.30
C LYS A 593 9.13 34.19 15.95
N ARG A 594 9.19 35.31 15.21
CA ARG A 594 8.74 36.63 15.69
C ARG A 594 7.22 36.67 15.93
N ARG A 595 6.40 36.06 15.06
CA ARG A 595 4.93 35.98 15.23
C ARG A 595 4.55 35.17 16.46
N HIS A 596 5.11 33.97 16.64
CA HIS A 596 4.94 33.18 17.87
C HIS A 596 5.46 33.90 19.12
N GLY A 597 6.63 34.55 19.04
CA GLY A 597 7.20 35.32 20.14
C GLY A 597 6.39 36.56 20.56
N PHE A 598 5.52 37.08 19.69
CA PHE A 598 4.54 38.10 20.04
C PHE A 598 3.26 37.49 20.62
N LEU A 599 2.71 36.44 20.00
CA LEU A 599 1.50 35.76 20.48
C LEU A 599 1.68 35.16 21.89
N ASN A 600 2.83 34.54 22.19
CA ASN A 600 3.14 34.06 23.54
C ASN A 600 3.29 35.22 24.57
N ARG A 601 3.67 36.42 24.12
CA ARG A 601 3.68 37.62 24.97
C ARG A 601 2.28 38.22 25.17
N GLN A 602 1.35 38.04 24.23
CA GLN A 602 -0.07 38.37 24.47
C GLN A 602 -0.76 37.38 25.42
N ARG A 603 -0.34 36.11 25.45
CA ARG A 603 -0.94 35.05 26.29
C ARG A 603 -0.48 35.05 27.75
N SER A 604 0.66 35.64 28.08
CA SER A 604 1.24 35.61 29.45
C SER A 604 1.11 36.96 30.15
N ARG A 605 0.71 36.98 31.43
CA ARG A 605 0.58 38.22 32.25
C ARG A 605 1.87 39.07 32.25
N GLY A 606 3.04 38.45 32.34
CA GLY A 606 4.33 39.14 32.25
C GLY A 606 4.62 39.72 30.85
N GLY A 607 4.27 38.98 29.79
CA GLY A 607 4.35 39.44 28.41
C GLY A 607 3.43 40.64 28.14
N GLN A 608 2.18 40.60 28.63
CA GLN A 608 1.22 41.69 28.50
C GLN A 608 1.76 42.98 29.15
N LYS A 609 2.26 42.90 30.39
CA LYS A 609 2.91 44.05 31.07
C LYS A 609 4.11 44.59 30.27
N MET A 610 4.92 43.72 29.66
CA MET A 610 6.03 44.13 28.78
C MET A 610 5.54 44.85 27.51
N LEU A 611 4.45 44.39 26.89
CA LEU A 611 3.86 45.02 25.70
C LEU A 611 3.23 46.38 26.01
N VAL A 612 2.55 46.52 27.16
CA VAL A 612 2.04 47.82 27.63
C VAL A 612 3.18 48.80 27.91
N ARG A 613 4.25 48.37 28.60
CA ARG A 613 5.43 49.22 28.85
C ARG A 613 6.15 49.63 27.55
N ARG A 614 6.13 48.79 26.51
CA ARG A 614 6.63 49.13 25.15
C ARG A 614 5.73 50.13 24.43
N ARG A 615 4.40 50.04 24.59
CA ARG A 615 3.43 51.00 24.03
C ARG A 615 3.54 52.38 24.69
N MET A 616 3.63 52.44 26.02
CA MET A 616 3.87 53.71 26.74
C MET A 616 5.19 54.39 26.35
N LYS A 617 6.23 53.61 25.99
CA LYS A 617 7.49 54.13 25.43
C LYS A 617 7.45 54.38 23.91
N GLY A 618 6.28 54.63 23.33
CA GLY A 618 6.11 55.10 21.94
C GLY A 618 6.62 54.18 20.83
N ARG A 619 6.91 52.89 21.10
CA ARG A 619 7.60 52.04 20.12
C ARG A 619 6.68 51.61 18.97
N LYS A 620 7.01 52.07 17.74
CA LYS A 620 6.30 51.74 16.48
C LYS A 620 6.14 50.23 16.19
N LYS A 621 6.92 49.34 16.83
CA LYS A 621 6.77 47.88 16.74
C LYS A 621 6.79 47.26 18.15
N LEU A 622 5.76 46.46 18.44
CA LEU A 622 5.58 45.81 19.74
C LEU A 622 6.16 44.39 19.80
N GLY A 623 6.07 43.64 18.70
CA GLY A 623 6.49 42.23 18.62
C GLY A 623 7.98 41.99 18.84
N HIS A 624 8.83 42.84 18.25
CA HIS A 624 10.27 42.92 18.50
C HIS A 624 10.68 44.39 18.49
#